data_AF-A0A6P8XD00-F1
#
_entry.id   AF-A0A6P8XD00-F1
#
_cell.length_a   1.000
_cell.length_b   1.000
_cell.length_c   1.000
_cell.angle_alpha   90.00
_cell.angle_beta   90.00
_cell.angle_gamma   90.00
#
_symmetry.space_group_name_H-M   'P 1'
#
loop_
_entity.id
_entity.type
_entity.pdbx_description
1 polymer ?
#
loop_
_entity_poly.entity_id
_entity_poly.type
_entity_poly.pdbx_seq_one_letter_code
_entity_poly.pdbx_strand_id
1 'polypeptide(L)'
;MELSPNNQIEDRKPTLTADGLVQTSNSPFEPNSTATTTVSQETQTSNGNGAAGPLTVDQLDIEILPLIYDIVRCVEKDPLENAVKLRESQDCNHKIFELQKRFESAREQIKQLPGIDYNKEEQLQRLELLRNQLKLKQQLIRKYKDTEF
;
A
#
# COMPACT_ATOMS: atom_id res chain seq x y z
N MET A 1 41.61 -4.61 40.82
CA MET A 1 41.08 -5.56 39.82
C MET A 1 39.62 -5.74 40.17
N GLU A 2 38.73 -4.90 39.65
CA GLU A 2 38.11 -5.03 38.32
C GLU A 2 37.29 -6.33 38.22
N LEU A 3 35.97 -6.23 38.34
CA LEU A 3 35.00 -6.39 37.23
C LEU A 3 33.55 -6.57 37.75
N SER A 4 32.68 -5.64 37.38
CA SER A 4 31.26 -5.86 36.98
C SER A 4 31.12 -5.16 35.61
N PRO A 5 30.16 -5.46 34.70
CA PRO A 5 28.85 -6.09 34.94
C PRO A 5 28.44 -7.14 33.87
N ASN A 6 27.36 -7.90 34.11
CA ASN A 6 26.67 -8.66 33.06
C ASN A 6 25.33 -7.98 32.77
N ASN A 7 25.30 -7.07 31.79
CA ASN A 7 24.08 -6.49 31.22
C ASN A 7 23.37 -7.55 30.37
N GLN A 8 22.28 -8.11 30.89
CA GLN A 8 21.37 -8.94 30.11
C GLN A 8 20.25 -8.03 29.61
N ILE A 9 20.36 -7.59 28.35
CA ILE A 9 19.28 -6.89 27.64
C ILE A 9 18.26 -7.97 27.26
N GLU A 10 17.20 -8.12 28.05
CA GLU A 10 16.04 -8.90 27.62
C GLU A 10 15.32 -8.14 26.50
N ASP A 11 15.40 -8.68 25.29
CA ASP A 11 14.62 -8.28 24.12
C ASP A 11 13.15 -8.67 24.34
N ARG A 12 12.43 -7.88 25.14
CA ARG A 12 10.98 -8.05 25.33
C ARG A 12 10.24 -7.39 24.18
N LYS A 13 9.69 -8.21 23.29
CA LYS A 13 8.67 -7.82 22.30
C LYS A 13 7.58 -6.97 22.99
N PRO A 14 7.12 -5.86 22.38
CA PRO A 14 6.01 -5.10 22.92
C PRO A 14 4.77 -6.00 22.98
N THR A 15 4.26 -6.24 24.18
CA THR A 15 3.04 -7.03 24.40
C THR A 15 1.86 -6.07 24.31
N LEU A 16 0.94 -6.34 23.38
CA LEU A 16 -0.25 -5.55 23.09
C LEU A 16 -1.34 -5.86 24.13
N THR A 17 -1.59 -4.95 25.07
CA THR A 17 -2.70 -5.06 26.02
C THR A 17 -3.97 -4.47 25.40
N ALA A 18 -5.11 -5.11 25.67
CA ALA A 18 -6.42 -4.88 25.03
C ALA A 18 -7.08 -3.50 25.28
N ASP A 19 -6.44 -2.63 26.07
CA ASP A 19 -6.83 -1.23 26.24
C ASP A 19 -5.68 -0.35 25.77
N GLY A 20 -5.86 0.26 24.59
CA GLY A 20 -4.82 1.00 23.86
C GLY A 20 -4.36 2.29 24.54
N LEU A 21 -3.61 2.17 25.64
CA LEU A 21 -2.88 3.27 26.25
C LEU A 21 -1.38 2.92 26.32
N VAL A 22 -0.58 3.50 25.43
CA VAL A 22 0.86 3.61 25.66
C VAL A 22 1.07 4.68 26.73
N GLN A 23 1.33 4.26 27.96
CA GLN A 23 1.74 5.17 29.03
C GLN A 23 3.24 5.44 28.87
N THR A 24 3.61 6.38 27.98
CA THR A 24 4.96 6.93 27.97
C THR A 24 5.08 7.92 29.12
N SER A 25 5.31 7.41 30.33
CA SER A 25 5.86 8.24 31.40
C SER A 25 7.31 8.56 31.03
N ASN A 26 7.53 9.76 30.48
CA ASN A 26 8.68 10.61 30.75
C ASN A 26 8.67 11.88 29.87
N SER A 27 8.40 13.03 30.51
CA SER A 27 8.97 14.34 30.15
C SER A 27 8.71 15.30 31.33
N PRO A 28 9.49 16.37 31.58
CA PRO A 28 10.49 17.00 30.71
C PRO A 28 11.82 17.39 31.41
N PHE A 29 12.79 17.88 30.63
CA PHE A 29 14.01 18.61 31.04
C PHE A 29 15.27 17.79 31.42
N GLU A 30 16.17 17.55 30.45
CA GLU A 30 17.55 18.09 30.45
C GLU A 30 18.30 17.73 29.14
N PRO A 31 19.26 18.56 28.67
CA PRO A 31 20.05 18.30 27.48
C PRO A 31 21.39 17.64 27.84
N ASN A 32 21.76 16.52 27.22
CA ASN A 32 23.19 16.26 27.04
C ASN A 32 23.50 15.38 25.82
N SER A 33 24.48 15.87 25.07
CA SER A 33 25.07 15.29 23.87
C SER A 33 25.87 14.02 24.18
N THR A 34 25.79 12.99 23.35
CA THR A 34 26.95 12.31 22.73
C THR A 34 26.50 11.19 21.78
N ALA A 35 27.27 11.03 20.70
CA ALA A 35 26.94 10.35 19.46
C ALA A 35 27.04 8.81 19.52
N THR A 36 26.34 8.11 18.62
CA THR A 36 26.93 7.40 17.45
C THR A 36 25.92 6.45 16.79
N THR A 37 25.58 6.78 15.53
CA THR A 37 25.36 5.94 14.34
C THR A 37 24.83 4.50 14.50
N THR A 38 23.62 4.22 13.98
CA THR A 38 23.31 3.07 13.11
C THR A 38 22.01 3.30 12.31
N VAL A 39 22.18 3.42 10.99
CA VAL A 39 21.26 3.22 9.85
C VAL A 39 19.74 3.10 10.12
N SER A 40 18.99 4.06 9.61
CA SER A 40 17.60 3.87 9.17
C SER A 40 17.37 4.68 7.89
N GLN A 41 17.01 3.98 6.82
CA GLN A 41 16.69 4.55 5.52
C GLN A 41 15.38 5.34 5.64
N GLU A 42 15.50 6.65 5.49
CA GLU A 42 14.38 7.55 5.23
C GLU A 42 13.90 7.29 3.80
N THR A 43 12.68 6.76 3.64
CA THR A 43 12.01 6.84 2.35
C THR A 43 11.55 8.28 2.19
N GLN A 44 12.34 9.04 1.42
CA GLN A 44 12.03 10.38 0.95
C GLN A 44 10.69 10.35 0.22
N THR A 45 9.65 10.91 0.84
CA THR A 45 8.43 11.30 0.14
C THR A 45 8.77 12.51 -0.74
N SER A 46 8.93 12.24 -2.03
CA SER A 46 8.94 13.23 -3.10
C SER A 46 7.63 14.02 -3.07
N ASN A 47 7.75 15.34 -2.90
CA ASN A 47 6.66 16.30 -3.05
C ASN A 47 6.27 16.41 -4.54
N GLY A 48 5.05 16.01 -4.86
CA GLY A 48 4.40 16.25 -6.15
C GLY A 48 2.92 16.58 -5.95
N ASN A 49 2.56 17.81 -6.30
CA ASN A 49 1.21 18.37 -6.26
C ASN A 49 0.15 17.49 -6.97
N GLY A 50 -1.01 17.35 -6.32
CA GLY A 50 -2.24 16.82 -6.90
C GLY A 50 -2.90 15.84 -5.94
N ALA A 51 -3.80 16.33 -5.08
CA ALA A 51 -4.59 15.50 -4.18
C ALA A 51 -5.62 14.65 -4.96
N ALA A 52 -5.15 13.66 -5.69
CA ALA A 52 -5.95 12.52 -6.06
C ALA A 52 -6.02 11.62 -4.81
N GLY A 53 -7.24 11.26 -4.38
CA GLY A 53 -7.43 10.30 -3.31
C GLY A 53 -6.77 8.95 -3.63
N PRO A 54 -6.71 8.03 -2.65
CA PRO A 54 -6.15 6.70 -2.89
C PRO A 54 -6.87 6.03 -4.06
N LEU A 55 -6.10 5.36 -4.93
CA LEU A 55 -6.61 4.60 -6.06
C LEU A 55 -7.72 3.65 -5.60
N THR A 56 -8.85 3.66 -6.29
CA THR A 56 -9.98 2.76 -6.02
C THR A 56 -10.12 1.71 -7.12
N VAL A 57 -10.82 0.63 -6.81
CA VAL A 57 -11.02 -0.50 -7.73
C VAL A 57 -11.70 -0.06 -9.04
N ASP A 58 -12.63 0.90 -8.95
CA ASP A 58 -13.38 1.39 -10.12
C ASP A 58 -12.53 2.23 -11.09
N GLN A 59 -11.34 2.64 -10.68
CA GLN A 59 -10.40 3.44 -11.48
C GLN A 59 -9.37 2.57 -12.21
N LEU A 60 -9.43 1.25 -12.04
CA LEU A 60 -8.46 0.34 -12.63
C LEU A 60 -8.80 0.07 -14.10
N ASP A 61 -7.82 0.24 -14.97
CA ASP A 61 -7.93 -0.07 -16.40
C ASP A 61 -7.47 -1.52 -16.67
N ILE A 62 -8.36 -2.49 -16.43
CA ILE A 62 -8.06 -3.94 -16.52
C ILE A 62 -8.95 -4.65 -17.56
N GLU A 63 -9.55 -3.90 -18.49
CA GLU A 63 -10.39 -4.48 -19.54
C GLU A 63 -9.53 -5.14 -20.64
N ILE A 64 -9.21 -6.41 -20.46
CA ILE A 64 -8.38 -7.19 -21.40
C ILE A 64 -9.18 -8.04 -22.40
N LEU A 65 -10.45 -8.32 -22.10
CA LEU A 65 -11.24 -9.27 -22.88
C LEU A 65 -11.49 -8.84 -24.33
N PRO A 66 -11.80 -7.57 -24.64
CA PRO A 66 -11.94 -7.13 -26.02
C PRO A 66 -10.65 -7.37 -26.83
N LEU A 67 -9.49 -7.14 -26.22
CA LEU A 67 -8.19 -7.35 -26.87
C LEU A 67 -7.88 -8.84 -27.07
N ILE A 68 -8.19 -9.69 -26.09
CA ILE A 68 -8.06 -11.16 -26.23
C ILE A 68 -8.94 -11.67 -27.36
N TYR A 69 -10.19 -11.23 -27.42
CA TYR A 69 -11.12 -11.60 -28.49
C TYR A 69 -10.54 -11.26 -29.87
N ASP A 70 -10.01 -10.05 -29.99
CA ASP A 70 -9.38 -9.55 -31.20
C ASP A 70 -8.15 -10.36 -31.63
N ILE A 71 -7.34 -10.83 -30.68
CA ILE A 71 -6.19 -11.71 -30.93
C ILE A 71 -6.68 -13.06 -31.44
N VAL A 72 -7.63 -13.69 -30.74
CA VAL A 72 -8.21 -14.99 -31.15
C VAL A 72 -8.75 -14.90 -32.57
N ARG A 73 -9.55 -13.86 -32.87
CA ARG A 73 -10.07 -13.62 -34.22
C ARG A 73 -8.96 -13.40 -35.25
N CYS A 74 -7.87 -12.73 -34.87
CA CYS A 74 -6.75 -12.49 -35.77
C CYS A 74 -5.96 -13.76 -36.10
N VAL A 75 -5.83 -14.68 -35.13
CA VAL A 75 -5.14 -15.97 -35.31
C VAL A 75 -5.99 -16.97 -36.09
N GLU A 76 -7.31 -16.94 -35.91
CA GLU A 76 -8.25 -17.82 -36.62
C GLU A 76 -8.51 -17.40 -38.07
N LYS A 77 -8.13 -16.17 -38.45
CA LYS A 77 -8.34 -15.66 -39.81
C LYS A 77 -7.36 -16.32 -40.77
N ASP A 78 -7.87 -16.99 -41.80
CA ASP A 78 -7.04 -17.59 -42.86
C ASP A 78 -6.73 -16.55 -43.95
N PRO A 79 -5.47 -16.10 -44.11
CA PRO A 79 -5.13 -15.04 -45.06
C PRO A 79 -5.06 -15.58 -46.49
N LEU A 80 -5.83 -14.96 -47.39
CA LEU A 80 -5.97 -15.36 -48.80
C LEU A 80 -4.75 -15.02 -49.68
N GLU A 81 -3.87 -14.09 -49.27
CA GLU A 81 -2.65 -13.71 -50.00
C GLU A 81 -1.43 -13.51 -49.10
N ASN A 82 -0.23 -13.79 -49.60
CA ASN A 82 1.02 -13.70 -48.85
C ASN A 82 1.34 -12.28 -48.31
N ALA A 83 1.03 -11.23 -49.07
CA ALA A 83 1.24 -9.85 -48.62
C ALA A 83 0.26 -9.46 -47.49
N VAL A 84 -0.98 -9.95 -47.58
CA VAL A 84 -2.01 -9.78 -46.55
C VAL A 84 -1.64 -10.56 -45.29
N LYS A 85 -1.14 -11.79 -45.44
CA LYS A 85 -0.65 -12.65 -44.35
C LYS A 85 0.46 -11.98 -43.53
N LEU A 86 1.43 -11.34 -44.17
CA LEU A 86 2.54 -10.68 -43.48
C LEU A 86 2.04 -9.49 -42.65
N ARG A 87 1.14 -8.68 -43.23
CA ARG A 87 0.55 -7.52 -42.53
C ARG A 87 -0.33 -7.96 -41.37
N GLU A 88 -1.21 -8.93 -41.57
CA GLU A 88 -2.11 -9.44 -40.52
C GLU A 88 -1.34 -10.12 -39.39
N SER A 89 -0.27 -10.83 -39.72
CA SER A 89 0.66 -11.37 -38.71
C SER A 89 1.29 -10.24 -37.89
N GLN A 90 1.75 -9.15 -38.53
CA GLN A 90 2.32 -8.00 -37.82
C GLN A 90 1.27 -7.34 -36.90
N ASP A 91 0.06 -7.12 -37.39
CA ASP A 91 -1.04 -6.54 -36.62
C ASP A 91 -1.43 -7.45 -35.43
N CYS A 92 -1.43 -8.78 -35.63
CA CYS A 92 -1.64 -9.75 -34.56
C CYS A 92 -0.57 -9.65 -33.47
N ASN A 93 0.70 -9.60 -33.87
CA ASN A 93 1.83 -9.46 -32.94
C ASN A 93 1.75 -8.15 -32.15
N HIS A 94 1.29 -7.07 -32.79
CA HIS A 94 1.07 -5.79 -32.10
C HIS A 94 0.02 -5.90 -31.00
N LYS A 95 -1.12 -6.55 -31.28
CA LYS A 95 -2.18 -6.79 -30.28
C LYS A 95 -1.69 -7.64 -29.11
N ILE A 96 -0.85 -8.64 -29.38
CA ILE A 96 -0.24 -9.47 -28.32
C ILE A 96 0.68 -8.62 -27.44
N PHE A 97 1.50 -7.75 -28.02
CA PHE A 97 2.35 -6.84 -27.26
C PHE A 97 1.54 -5.83 -26.43
N GLU A 98 0.46 -5.30 -27.00
CA GLU A 98 -0.47 -4.45 -26.26
C GLU A 98 -1.05 -5.18 -25.03
N LEU A 99 -1.46 -6.44 -25.20
CA LEU A 99 -1.99 -7.24 -24.10
C LEU A 99 -0.95 -7.44 -22.99
N GLN A 100 0.31 -7.71 -23.35
CA GLN A 100 1.40 -7.80 -22.38
C GLN A 100 1.57 -6.50 -21.60
N LYS A 101 1.56 -5.35 -22.29
CA LYS A 101 1.65 -4.03 -21.65
C LYS A 101 0.47 -3.77 -20.73
N ARG A 102 -0.75 -4.15 -21.13
CA ARG A 102 -1.96 -4.04 -20.29
C ARG A 102 -1.84 -4.87 -19.02
N PHE A 103 -1.31 -6.09 -19.10
CA PHE A 103 -1.06 -6.90 -17.91
C PHE A 103 -0.05 -6.28 -16.95
N GLU A 104 1.05 -5.72 -17.46
CA GLU A 104 2.04 -5.09 -16.60
C GLU A 104 1.47 -3.84 -15.93
N SER A 105 0.77 -2.99 -16.70
CA SER A 105 0.11 -1.81 -16.13
C SER A 105 -0.95 -2.19 -15.09
N ALA A 106 -1.78 -3.20 -15.35
CA ALA A 106 -2.75 -3.68 -14.39
C ALA A 106 -2.08 -4.20 -13.10
N ARG A 107 -0.96 -4.93 -13.23
CA ARG A 107 -0.17 -5.39 -12.07
C ARG A 107 0.37 -4.21 -11.25
N GLU A 108 0.89 -3.18 -11.92
CA GLU A 108 1.37 -1.97 -11.27
C GLU A 108 0.24 -1.23 -10.56
N GLN A 109 -0.92 -1.06 -11.20
CA GLN A 109 -2.09 -0.41 -10.59
C GLN A 109 -2.61 -1.19 -9.38
N ILE A 110 -2.72 -2.52 -9.48
CA ILE A 110 -3.16 -3.38 -8.37
C ILE A 110 -2.21 -3.22 -7.17
N LYS A 111 -0.90 -3.10 -7.40
CA LYS A 111 0.10 -2.87 -6.33
C LYS A 111 -0.07 -1.52 -5.61
N GLN A 112 -0.75 -0.56 -6.22
CA GLN A 112 -1.03 0.74 -5.60
C GLN A 112 -2.35 0.77 -4.83
N LEU A 113 -3.15 -0.31 -4.88
CA LEU A 113 -4.41 -0.35 -4.14
C LEU A 113 -4.16 -0.43 -2.64
N PRO A 114 -4.85 0.41 -1.84
CA PRO A 114 -4.70 0.36 -0.40
C PRO A 114 -5.26 -0.96 0.15
N GLY A 115 -4.55 -1.54 1.13
CA GLY A 115 -5.04 -2.70 1.85
C GLY A 115 -4.56 -4.06 1.30
N ILE A 116 -3.91 -4.11 0.13
CA ILE A 116 -3.46 -5.35 -0.50
C ILE A 116 -2.37 -6.09 0.30
N ASP A 117 -1.61 -5.36 1.13
CA ASP A 117 -0.53 -5.91 1.95
C ASP A 117 -1.04 -6.66 3.19
N TYR A 118 -2.34 -6.56 3.47
CA TYR A 118 -2.95 -7.16 4.65
C TYR A 118 -3.76 -8.39 4.26
N ASN A 119 -3.68 -9.41 5.10
CA ASN A 119 -4.62 -10.52 5.01
C ASN A 119 -6.01 -10.09 5.51
N LYS A 120 -7.03 -10.90 5.23
CA LYS A 120 -8.42 -10.61 5.58
C LYS A 120 -8.61 -10.29 7.08
N GLU A 121 -7.96 -11.05 7.95
CA GLU A 121 -8.11 -10.88 9.40
C GLU A 121 -7.50 -9.55 9.85
N GLU A 122 -6.31 -9.21 9.36
CA GLU A 122 -5.65 -7.93 9.63
C GLU A 122 -6.48 -6.74 9.11
N GLN A 123 -7.10 -6.86 7.93
CA GLN A 123 -7.99 -5.83 7.40
C GLN A 123 -9.20 -5.61 8.33
N LEU A 124 -9.80 -6.68 8.83
CA LEU A 124 -10.95 -6.61 9.75
C LEU A 124 -10.56 -5.99 11.09
N GLN A 125 -9.43 -6.40 11.66
CA GLN A 125 -8.92 -5.82 12.91
C GLN A 125 -8.62 -4.32 12.77
N ARG A 126 -7.99 -3.91 11.66
CA ARG A 126 -7.73 -2.50 11.34
C ARG A 126 -9.03 -1.71 11.22
N LEU A 127 -10.04 -2.29 10.57
CA LEU A 127 -11.36 -1.68 10.42
C LEU A 127 -12.06 -1.48 11.77
N GLU A 128 -12.00 -2.46 12.66
CA GLU A 128 -12.56 -2.35 14.01
C GLU A 128 -11.84 -1.28 14.85
N LEU A 129 -10.51 -1.26 14.80
CA LEU A 129 -9.70 -0.23 15.46
C LEU A 129 -10.11 1.18 14.99
N LEU A 130 -10.24 1.38 13.67
CA LEU A 130 -10.65 2.66 13.10
C LEU A 130 -12.07 3.07 13.55
N ARG A 131 -13.01 2.12 13.63
CA ARG A 131 -14.36 2.37 14.16
C ARG A 131 -14.33 2.81 15.62
N ASN A 132 -13.53 2.13 16.44
CA ASN A 132 -13.38 2.47 17.86
C ASN A 132 -12.73 3.85 18.05
N GLN A 133 -11.68 4.16 17.29
CA GLN A 133 -11.06 5.49 17.29
C GLN A 133 -12.06 6.57 16.88
N LEU A 134 -12.84 6.34 15.83
CA LEU A 134 -13.87 7.28 15.38
C LEU A 134 -14.90 7.54 16.48
N LYS A 135 -15.41 6.48 17.12
CA LYS A 135 -16.36 6.57 18.23
C LYS A 135 -15.81 7.40 19.39
N LEU A 136 -14.57 7.11 19.81
CA LEU A 136 -13.92 7.83 20.90
C LEU A 136 -13.70 9.31 20.54
N LYS A 137 -13.19 9.60 19.34
CA LYS A 137 -13.01 10.98 18.85
C LYS A 137 -14.33 11.74 18.82
N GLN A 138 -15.43 11.12 18.38
CA GLN A 138 -16.75 11.75 18.40
C GLN A 138 -17.25 12.02 19.82
N GLN A 139 -17.06 11.08 20.76
CA GLN A 139 -17.41 11.28 22.17
C GLN A 139 -16.65 12.45 22.78
N LEU A 140 -15.35 12.55 22.46
CA LEU A 140 -14.48 13.63 22.94
C LEU A 140 -14.95 14.99 22.39
N ILE A 141 -15.19 15.08 21.09
CA ILE A 141 -15.71 16.29 20.45
C ILE A 141 -17.03 16.71 21.09
N ARG A 142 -17.97 15.78 21.34
CA ARG A 142 -19.23 16.11 22.02
C ARG A 142 -18.98 16.63 23.43
N LYS A 143 -18.17 15.92 24.23
CA LYS A 143 -17.82 16.34 25.60
C LYS A 143 -17.30 17.76 25.67
N TYR A 144 -16.37 18.13 24.78
CA TYR A 144 -15.78 19.47 24.76
C TYR A 144 -16.67 20.53 24.09
N LYS A 145 -17.50 20.16 23.09
CA LYS A 145 -18.52 21.06 22.56
C LYS A 145 -19.58 21.42 23.59
N ASP A 146 -19.97 20.46 24.43
CA ASP A 146 -21.00 20.65 25.46
C ASP A 146 -20.47 21.38 26.71
N THR A 147 -19.15 21.55 26.83
CA THR A 147 -18.48 22.28 27.93
C THR A 147 -18.01 23.69 27.57
N GLU A 148 -18.33 24.18 26.37
CA GLU A 148 -18.20 25.61 26.02
C GLU A 148 -19.28 26.41 26.75
N PHE A 149 -18.98 26.87 27.97
CA PHE A 149 -19.68 27.91 28.73
C PHE A 149 -18.68 28.97 29.20
#